data_AF-A0A9Q8PGH2-F1
#
_entry.id   AF-A0A9Q8PGH2-F1
#
_cell.length_a   1.000
_cell.length_b   1.000
_cell.length_c   1.000
_cell.angle_alpha   90.00
_cell.angle_beta   90.00
_cell.angle_gamma   90.00
#
_symmetry.space_group_name_H-M   'P 1'
#
loop_
_entity.id
_entity.type
_entity.pdbx_description
1 polymer ?
#
loop_
_entity_poly.entity_id
_entity_poly.type
_entity_poly.pdbx_seq_one_letter_code
_entity_poly.pdbx_strand_id
1 'polypeptide(L)'
;MVPGYAATDSKSEKRATYTVDTKAELHPTLHEPTMVRLYDDDEALLARIGYKQELRREFTQWSTLSYAISVLGVLGSQPATYGVPISVGGPSTAIWAWSIGSVMAYLIASSVAELVSAYPTAGGMYFVTKHVVPEKHVAIWAWIIGWCNLLGQAAGVASIGYTIGQMILAAASMNSGLLGDSYTYSPESWHTVLVAIVALAIVGAICSITTKKLHQTIFWFAPFNICATIGICVSLLVLTSQKQGLASHNFVWLDVRDQSGWGSTGFSFMLGFLNVAWVMTDYDGTTHMSEETHDAAIRGPQSIQLAIIVSGILGLLLNITFTYCLTPNYVEDIVGSPTGLPVAQIFLNAGGQGGGTVMLLCVILVQFMTGVSAMLANARMVYAFARDEALPLSHWWSSIKELTGTPVYAVWFVVVFCGCLNLIGIGSTQTITAIFNLCAPCLDLSYIAVIFARLIYTTGNNPQVEFVPGPFKIPYGLGRIVNVIAILWVLTISVVLFFPPARPVTATNMNYAIVVAGIVALVSIAWYWIPTYGARGKYTGPRTQPDRIDDLPAERPDPPAYEATSSTEGHDATVRRHMDEEDIEPTDGTDSSGSEEENPKPSK
;
A
#
# COMPACT_ATOMS: atom_id res chain seq x y z
N MET A 1 50.25 26.28 -77.17
CA MET A 1 50.08 27.74 -77.27
C MET A 1 49.83 28.29 -75.86
N VAL A 2 50.64 29.27 -75.46
CA VAL A 2 50.40 30.27 -74.39
C VAL A 2 49.52 31.39 -75.04
N PRO A 3 48.68 32.22 -74.37
CA PRO A 3 48.71 32.74 -72.97
C PRO A 3 47.39 32.53 -72.17
N GLY A 4 47.22 32.95 -70.90
CA GLY A 4 48.13 33.61 -69.94
C GLY A 4 47.63 34.98 -69.42
N TYR A 5 47.33 35.08 -68.10
CA TYR A 5 47.29 36.26 -67.19
C TYR A 5 46.96 35.67 -65.78
N ALA A 6 47.81 35.66 -64.74
CA ALA A 6 48.50 36.74 -63.99
C ALA A 6 47.52 37.56 -63.11
N ALA A 7 47.76 37.84 -61.81
CA ALA A 7 48.94 37.60 -60.96
C ALA A 7 48.63 37.65 -59.42
N THR A 8 49.63 37.27 -58.58
CA THR A 8 49.91 37.74 -57.18
C THR A 8 48.82 37.63 -56.07
N ASP A 9 49.08 37.29 -54.80
CA ASP A 9 50.27 36.83 -54.05
C ASP A 9 49.78 36.31 -52.65
N SER A 10 50.52 35.62 -51.78
CA SER A 10 51.92 35.15 -51.81
C SER A 10 52.08 33.78 -51.10
N LYS A 11 53.03 33.62 -50.15
CA LYS A 11 53.30 32.42 -49.34
C LYS A 11 53.92 32.81 -47.99
N SER A 12 53.63 32.08 -46.92
CA SER A 12 54.58 31.11 -46.33
C SER A 12 54.13 30.57 -44.97
N GLU A 13 54.29 29.25 -44.77
CA GLU A 13 54.28 28.65 -43.44
C GLU A 13 55.57 28.99 -42.69
N LYS A 14 55.50 29.13 -41.37
CA LYS A 14 56.59 28.67 -40.48
C LYS A 14 56.11 28.37 -39.06
N ARG A 15 56.59 27.22 -38.60
CA ARG A 15 56.40 26.57 -37.29
C ARG A 15 56.87 27.46 -36.14
N ALA A 16 56.09 27.57 -35.05
CA ALA A 16 56.50 28.27 -33.83
C ALA A 16 56.26 27.43 -32.57
N THR A 17 57.28 27.43 -31.72
CA THR A 17 57.45 26.70 -30.45
C THR A 17 56.44 27.12 -29.38
N TYR A 18 55.95 26.17 -28.57
CA TYR A 18 55.31 26.48 -27.29
C TYR A 18 56.39 26.74 -26.22
N THR A 19 56.54 27.99 -25.80
CA THR A 19 57.22 28.36 -24.56
C THR A 19 56.19 28.82 -23.54
N VAL A 20 56.25 28.24 -22.34
CA VAL A 20 55.41 28.66 -21.21
C VAL A 20 55.77 30.09 -20.82
N ASP A 21 54.77 30.96 -20.75
CA ASP A 21 54.88 32.21 -20.01
C ASP A 21 53.76 32.30 -18.97
N THR A 22 54.06 32.93 -17.84
CA THR A 22 53.38 32.66 -16.57
C THR A 22 52.60 33.87 -16.08
N LYS A 23 51.42 33.62 -15.48
CA LYS A 23 50.47 34.59 -14.89
C LYS A 23 49.49 35.24 -15.88
N ALA A 24 48.31 34.64 -15.96
CA ALA A 24 47.05 35.36 -16.08
C ALA A 24 46.13 34.85 -14.95
N GLU A 25 45.25 35.71 -14.44
CA GLU A 25 44.65 35.53 -13.11
C GLU A 25 43.59 34.43 -13.06
N LEU A 26 43.72 33.54 -12.06
CA LEU A 26 42.72 32.54 -11.75
C LEU A 26 41.58 33.20 -10.94
N HIS A 27 40.59 33.78 -11.63
CA HIS A 27 39.29 33.99 -10.99
C HIS A 27 38.67 32.62 -10.73
N PRO A 28 38.43 32.20 -9.47
CA PRO A 28 37.63 31.03 -9.21
C PRO A 28 36.18 31.40 -9.54
N THR A 29 35.72 31.00 -10.72
CA THR A 29 34.29 30.81 -10.92
C THR A 29 33.84 29.77 -9.91
N LEU A 30 33.25 30.24 -8.82
CA LEU A 30 32.44 29.41 -7.94
C LEU A 30 31.41 28.72 -8.83
N HIS A 31 31.64 27.44 -9.13
CA HIS A 31 30.53 26.56 -9.44
C HIS A 31 29.63 26.66 -8.21
N GLU A 32 28.48 27.33 -8.37
CA GLU A 32 27.35 27.07 -7.50
C GLU A 32 27.21 25.54 -7.42
N PRO A 33 27.09 24.95 -6.22
CA PRO A 33 26.82 23.53 -6.12
C PRO A 33 25.42 23.31 -6.68
N THR A 34 25.35 23.01 -7.98
CA THR A 34 24.16 22.49 -8.66
C THR A 34 23.54 21.47 -7.73
N MET A 35 22.23 21.56 -7.48
CA MET A 35 21.51 20.62 -6.61
C MET A 35 21.38 19.23 -7.28
N VAL A 36 22.53 18.58 -7.50
CA VAL A 36 22.68 17.16 -7.77
C VAL A 36 22.51 16.45 -6.43
N ARG A 37 21.26 16.42 -5.96
CA ARG A 37 20.85 15.74 -4.73
C ARG A 37 19.54 15.00 -5.01
N LEU A 38 19.62 13.67 -5.03
CA LEU A 38 18.52 12.69 -5.04
C LEU A 38 17.64 12.62 -6.30
N TYR A 39 17.35 13.75 -6.97
CA TYR A 39 16.44 13.76 -8.13
C TYR A 39 16.94 12.89 -9.31
N ASP A 40 18.25 12.95 -9.55
CA ASP A 40 18.99 12.23 -10.60
C ASP A 40 19.09 10.73 -10.29
N ASP A 41 19.23 10.34 -9.02
CA ASP A 41 19.48 8.96 -8.60
C ASP A 41 18.27 8.03 -8.82
N ASP A 42 17.05 8.47 -8.49
CA ASP A 42 15.83 7.70 -8.76
C ASP A 42 15.52 7.65 -10.28
N GLU A 43 15.82 8.71 -11.05
CA GLU A 43 15.59 8.70 -12.51
C GLU A 43 16.61 7.78 -13.20
N ALA A 44 17.88 7.83 -12.77
CA ALA A 44 18.90 6.87 -13.16
C ALA A 44 18.52 5.43 -12.73
N LEU A 45 17.93 5.21 -11.56
CA LEU A 45 17.48 3.87 -11.13
C LEU A 45 16.35 3.34 -12.04
N LEU A 46 15.35 4.17 -12.36
CA LEU A 46 14.30 3.82 -13.32
C LEU A 46 14.89 3.55 -14.72
N ALA A 47 15.86 4.35 -15.16
CA ALA A 47 16.54 4.15 -16.45
C ALA A 47 17.40 2.87 -16.47
N ARG A 48 18.10 2.53 -15.37
CA ARG A 48 18.89 1.29 -15.22
C ARG A 48 18.01 0.04 -15.33
N ILE A 49 16.81 0.08 -14.77
CA ILE A 49 15.80 -0.98 -14.92
C ILE A 49 14.96 -0.83 -16.19
N GLY A 50 15.31 0.12 -17.07
CA GLY A 50 14.83 0.26 -18.44
C GLY A 50 13.45 0.90 -18.62
N TYR A 51 12.97 1.67 -17.64
CA TYR A 51 11.78 2.51 -17.80
C TYR A 51 12.14 3.99 -17.89
N LYS A 52 11.39 4.72 -18.73
CA LYS A 52 11.38 6.18 -18.74
C LYS A 52 10.38 6.67 -17.69
N GLN A 53 10.76 7.65 -16.89
CA GLN A 53 9.81 8.33 -16.00
C GLN A 53 8.81 9.15 -16.84
N GLU A 54 7.52 8.80 -16.73
CA GLU A 54 6.41 9.49 -17.41
C GLU A 54 5.50 10.26 -16.44
N LEU A 55 5.48 9.84 -15.17
CA LEU A 55 4.69 10.45 -14.10
C LEU A 55 5.50 11.49 -13.32
N ARG A 56 4.81 12.49 -12.77
CA ARG A 56 5.44 13.58 -12.00
C ARG A 56 5.58 13.16 -10.54
N ARG A 57 6.79 13.31 -9.99
CA ARG A 57 7.03 13.11 -8.55
C ARG A 57 6.43 14.28 -7.76
N GLU A 58 5.33 14.01 -7.09
CA GLU A 58 4.62 14.96 -6.21
C GLU A 58 4.42 14.34 -4.80
N PHE A 59 4.63 13.03 -4.62
CA PHE A 59 4.45 12.37 -3.33
C PHE A 59 5.68 12.53 -2.41
N THR A 60 5.42 13.15 -1.27
CA THR A 60 6.33 13.25 -0.12
C THR A 60 6.32 11.96 0.72
N GLN A 61 7.33 11.80 1.57
CA GLN A 61 7.42 10.68 2.53
C GLN A 61 6.13 10.50 3.35
N TRP A 62 5.60 11.60 3.91
CA TRP A 62 4.35 11.55 4.68
C TRP A 62 3.16 11.12 3.84
N SER A 63 3.02 11.62 2.60
CA SER A 63 1.92 11.19 1.73
C SER A 63 2.02 9.73 1.30
N THR A 64 3.24 9.19 1.16
CA THR A 64 3.48 7.78 0.83
C THR A 64 3.09 6.86 1.99
N LEU A 65 3.46 7.25 3.22
CA LEU A 65 3.01 6.57 4.43
C LEU A 65 1.49 6.69 4.63
N SER A 66 0.93 7.88 4.43
CA SER A 66 -0.50 8.13 4.57
C SER A 66 -1.32 7.31 3.56
N TYR A 67 -0.83 7.21 2.33
CA TYR A 67 -1.35 6.31 1.31
C TYR A 67 -1.32 4.84 1.76
N ALA A 68 -0.17 4.34 2.23
CA ALA A 68 -0.02 2.96 2.69
C ALA A 68 -0.99 2.61 3.85
N ILE A 69 -1.15 3.50 4.83
CA ILE A 69 -2.13 3.35 5.92
C ILE A 69 -3.58 3.40 5.38
N SER A 70 -3.83 4.23 4.37
CA SER A 70 -5.16 4.37 3.77
C SER A 70 -5.57 3.15 2.93
N VAL A 71 -4.63 2.50 2.22
CA VAL A 71 -4.87 1.26 1.48
C VAL A 71 -5.39 0.16 2.41
N LEU A 72 -4.78 -0.01 3.58
CA LEU A 72 -5.21 -0.98 4.59
C LEU A 72 -6.55 -0.58 5.26
N GLY A 73 -6.77 0.72 5.46
CA GLY A 73 -8.12 1.26 5.65
C GLY A 73 -8.85 0.81 6.91
N VAL A 74 -8.12 0.42 7.96
CA VAL A 74 -8.62 -0.41 9.06
C VAL A 74 -9.99 -0.02 9.63
N LEU A 75 -10.27 1.27 9.88
CA LEU A 75 -11.58 1.67 10.42
C LEU A 75 -12.75 1.42 9.46
N GLY A 76 -12.54 1.48 8.15
CA GLY A 76 -13.55 1.09 7.17
C GLY A 76 -13.61 -0.43 7.01
N SER A 77 -12.42 -1.03 6.83
CA SER A 77 -12.27 -2.43 6.44
C SER A 77 -12.62 -3.42 7.58
N GLN A 78 -12.38 -3.05 8.84
CA GLN A 78 -12.64 -3.91 9.99
C GLN A 78 -14.15 -4.08 10.27
N PRO A 79 -14.99 -3.02 10.33
CA PRO A 79 -16.45 -3.15 10.43
C PRO A 79 -17.10 -4.00 9.33
N ALA A 80 -16.56 -3.95 8.11
CA ALA A 80 -17.06 -4.72 6.98
C ALA A 80 -16.90 -6.23 7.18
N THR A 81 -15.82 -6.66 7.82
CA THR A 81 -15.40 -8.08 7.89
C THR A 81 -15.47 -8.69 9.29
N TYR A 82 -15.66 -7.89 10.34
CA TYR A 82 -15.74 -8.33 11.74
C TYR A 82 -16.83 -9.37 12.01
N GLY A 83 -17.90 -9.39 11.20
CA GLY A 83 -18.96 -10.40 11.28
C GLY A 83 -18.47 -11.83 11.10
N VAL A 84 -17.42 -12.05 10.28
CA VAL A 84 -16.89 -13.39 10.01
C VAL A 84 -16.38 -14.08 11.28
N PRO A 85 -15.31 -13.61 11.96
CA PRO A 85 -14.73 -14.32 13.10
C PRO A 85 -15.72 -14.59 14.23
N ILE A 86 -16.61 -13.64 14.54
CA ILE A 86 -17.62 -13.82 15.59
C ILE A 86 -18.68 -14.87 15.22
N SER A 87 -19.06 -14.98 13.94
CA SER A 87 -20.06 -15.93 13.45
C SER A 87 -19.57 -17.38 13.31
N VAL A 88 -18.25 -17.58 13.14
CA VAL A 88 -17.67 -18.93 12.93
C VAL A 88 -16.92 -19.45 14.17
N GLY A 89 -16.12 -18.60 14.81
CA GLY A 89 -15.20 -18.96 15.90
C GLY A 89 -15.50 -18.28 17.24
N GLY A 90 -16.46 -17.37 17.30
CA GLY A 90 -16.84 -16.65 18.53
C GLY A 90 -15.97 -15.43 18.87
N PRO A 91 -16.24 -14.79 20.03
CA PRO A 91 -15.77 -13.43 20.32
C PRO A 91 -14.24 -13.31 20.41
N SER A 92 -13.57 -14.29 21.02
CA SER A 92 -12.11 -14.29 21.19
C SER A 92 -11.36 -14.60 19.90
N THR A 93 -12.00 -15.27 18.93
CA THR A 93 -11.41 -15.51 17.61
C THR A 93 -11.09 -14.20 16.89
N ALA A 94 -11.96 -13.17 16.99
CA ALA A 94 -11.72 -11.89 16.36
C ALA A 94 -10.42 -11.19 16.85
N ILE A 95 -10.08 -11.35 18.14
CA ILE A 95 -8.89 -10.74 18.73
C ILE A 95 -7.62 -11.54 18.41
N TRP A 96 -7.66 -12.85 18.62
CA TRP A 96 -6.48 -13.72 18.46
C TRP A 96 -6.15 -14.01 16.99
N ALA A 97 -7.16 -14.22 16.12
CA ALA A 97 -6.91 -14.37 14.69
C ALA A 97 -6.33 -13.08 14.10
N TRP A 98 -6.85 -11.91 14.49
CA TRP A 98 -6.26 -10.62 14.12
C TRP A 98 -4.80 -10.49 14.59
N SER A 99 -4.52 -10.81 15.86
CA SER A 99 -3.18 -10.66 16.44
C SER A 99 -2.15 -11.54 15.74
N ILE A 100 -2.46 -12.84 15.54
CA ILE A 100 -1.57 -13.80 14.88
C ILE A 100 -1.43 -13.44 13.39
N GLY A 101 -2.54 -13.11 12.72
CA GLY A 101 -2.55 -12.71 11.31
C GLY A 101 -1.76 -11.43 11.05
N SER A 102 -1.81 -10.44 11.97
CA SER A 102 -1.01 -9.21 11.86
C SER A 102 0.49 -9.48 11.90
N VAL A 103 0.94 -10.41 12.76
CA VAL A 103 2.35 -10.82 12.81
C VAL A 103 2.75 -11.51 11.51
N MET A 104 1.92 -12.40 10.98
CA MET A 104 2.20 -13.11 9.72
C MET A 104 2.16 -12.18 8.50
N ALA A 105 1.23 -11.23 8.46
CA ALA A 105 1.17 -10.16 7.46
C ALA A 105 2.45 -9.31 7.46
N TYR A 106 2.97 -8.97 8.65
CA TYR A 106 4.25 -8.27 8.77
C TYR A 106 5.44 -9.08 8.23
N LEU A 107 5.45 -10.41 8.38
CA LEU A 107 6.47 -11.27 7.78
C LEU A 107 6.39 -11.25 6.24
N ILE A 108 5.21 -11.45 5.66
CA ILE A 108 5.00 -11.36 4.20
C ILE A 108 5.48 -9.99 3.70
N ALA A 109 5.01 -8.93 4.32
CA ALA A 109 5.27 -7.58 3.88
C ALA A 109 6.72 -7.11 4.11
N SER A 110 7.44 -7.71 5.05
CA SER A 110 8.89 -7.51 5.17
C SER A 110 9.61 -8.06 3.93
N SER A 111 9.25 -9.26 3.47
CA SER A 111 9.75 -9.84 2.22
C SER A 111 9.34 -9.04 0.99
N VAL A 112 8.09 -8.52 0.95
CA VAL A 112 7.64 -7.58 -0.09
C VAL A 112 8.52 -6.33 -0.07
N ALA A 113 8.70 -5.67 1.08
CA ALA A 113 9.49 -4.46 1.23
C ALA A 113 10.93 -4.61 0.71
N GLU A 114 11.59 -5.75 0.94
CA GLU A 114 12.91 -6.04 0.37
C GLU A 114 12.91 -6.06 -1.17
N LEU A 115 11.89 -6.67 -1.79
CA LEU A 115 11.72 -6.69 -3.25
C LEU A 115 11.40 -5.30 -3.82
N VAL A 116 10.55 -4.54 -3.12
CA VAL A 116 10.19 -3.15 -3.47
C VAL A 116 11.40 -2.22 -3.41
N SER A 117 12.27 -2.42 -2.42
CA SER A 117 13.49 -1.62 -2.28
C SER A 117 14.47 -1.85 -3.43
N ALA A 118 14.55 -3.09 -3.94
CA ALA A 118 15.42 -3.44 -5.06
C ALA A 118 14.89 -2.91 -6.41
N TYR A 119 13.57 -3.02 -6.66
CA TYR A 119 12.98 -2.70 -7.96
C TYR A 119 11.69 -1.84 -7.84
N PRO A 120 11.80 -0.56 -7.41
CA PRO A 120 10.65 0.31 -7.18
C PRO A 120 10.00 0.79 -8.48
N THR A 121 9.07 0.01 -9.03
CA THR A 121 8.33 0.33 -10.26
C THR A 121 6.82 0.28 -10.07
N ALA A 122 6.08 1.04 -10.90
CA ALA A 122 4.61 1.01 -10.89
C ALA A 122 4.02 -0.37 -11.21
N GLY A 123 4.82 -1.28 -11.79
CA GLY A 123 4.44 -2.67 -12.02
C GLY A 123 4.61 -3.61 -10.81
N GLY A 124 5.15 -3.11 -9.69
CA GLY A 124 5.25 -3.87 -8.44
C GLY A 124 5.78 -5.29 -8.64
N MET A 125 5.07 -6.26 -8.07
CA MET A 125 5.49 -7.66 -8.08
C MET A 125 5.56 -8.31 -9.46
N TYR A 126 4.77 -7.90 -10.47
CA TYR A 126 4.91 -8.48 -11.80
C TYR A 126 6.24 -8.08 -12.45
N PHE A 127 6.72 -6.86 -12.21
CA PHE A 127 8.01 -6.40 -12.73
C PHE A 127 9.19 -7.12 -12.05
N VAL A 128 9.12 -7.28 -10.72
CA VAL A 128 10.13 -7.98 -9.93
C VAL A 128 10.42 -9.39 -10.48
N THR A 129 9.42 -10.11 -11.02
CA THR A 129 9.62 -11.45 -11.61
C THR A 129 10.76 -11.50 -12.63
N LYS A 130 10.96 -10.43 -13.41
CA LYS A 130 12.02 -10.34 -14.43
C LYS A 130 13.43 -10.47 -13.84
N HIS A 131 13.61 -10.08 -12.58
CA HIS A 131 14.89 -10.03 -11.87
C HIS A 131 15.06 -11.17 -10.85
N VAL A 132 14.08 -12.08 -10.73
CA VAL A 132 14.15 -13.26 -9.82
C VAL A 132 13.83 -14.58 -10.52
N VAL A 133 13.60 -14.59 -11.83
CA VAL A 133 13.29 -15.76 -12.65
C VAL A 133 14.21 -15.79 -13.88
N PRO A 134 14.76 -16.94 -14.31
CA PRO A 134 15.56 -17.03 -15.53
C PRO A 134 14.78 -16.58 -16.77
N GLU A 135 15.42 -15.90 -17.72
CA GLU A 135 14.80 -15.28 -18.90
C GLU A 135 13.77 -16.17 -19.63
N LYS A 136 14.09 -17.46 -19.78
CA LYS A 136 13.26 -18.49 -20.42
C LYS A 136 11.89 -18.71 -19.74
N HIS A 137 11.70 -18.21 -18.53
CA HIS A 137 10.51 -18.39 -17.71
C HIS A 137 9.85 -17.06 -17.34
N VAL A 138 10.53 -15.91 -17.47
CA VAL A 138 9.98 -14.58 -17.13
C VAL A 138 8.59 -14.35 -17.74
N ALA A 139 8.42 -14.63 -19.04
CA ALA A 139 7.16 -14.35 -19.74
C ALA A 139 5.93 -15.09 -19.19
N ILE A 140 6.09 -16.32 -18.66
CA ILE A 140 4.96 -17.07 -18.08
C ILE A 140 4.73 -16.71 -16.60
N TRP A 141 5.81 -16.46 -15.85
CA TRP A 141 5.73 -16.03 -14.45
C TRP A 141 5.11 -14.64 -14.32
N ALA A 142 5.61 -13.66 -15.08
CA ALA A 142 5.08 -12.29 -15.10
C ALA A 142 3.61 -12.25 -15.52
N TRP A 143 3.22 -13.09 -16.50
CA TRP A 143 1.84 -13.20 -16.96
C TRP A 143 0.89 -13.69 -15.85
N ILE A 144 1.20 -14.83 -15.22
CA ILE A 144 0.34 -15.41 -14.17
C ILE A 144 0.28 -14.47 -12.96
N ILE A 145 1.42 -13.98 -12.48
CA ILE A 145 1.50 -13.10 -11.30
C ILE A 145 0.79 -11.78 -11.55
N GLY A 146 1.00 -11.16 -12.72
CA GLY A 146 0.37 -9.89 -13.05
C GLY A 146 -1.14 -9.99 -13.23
N TRP A 147 -1.66 -11.07 -13.84
CA TRP A 147 -3.12 -11.30 -13.91
C TRP A 147 -3.75 -11.62 -12.55
N CYS A 148 -3.06 -12.40 -11.69
CA CYS A 148 -3.52 -12.64 -10.32
C CYS A 148 -3.56 -11.35 -9.49
N ASN A 149 -2.52 -10.50 -9.61
CA ASN A 149 -2.47 -9.22 -8.90
C ASN A 149 -3.57 -8.26 -9.42
N LEU A 150 -3.65 -8.05 -10.74
CA LEU A 150 -4.65 -7.18 -11.37
C LEU A 150 -6.10 -7.57 -11.02
N LEU A 151 -6.44 -8.86 -11.10
CA LEU A 151 -7.79 -9.33 -10.79
C LEU A 151 -8.07 -9.38 -9.29
N GLY A 152 -7.04 -9.61 -8.46
CA GLY A 152 -7.09 -9.43 -7.02
C GLY A 152 -7.46 -7.99 -6.65
N GLN A 153 -6.67 -7.01 -7.08
CA GLN A 153 -6.94 -5.59 -6.82
C GLN A 153 -8.31 -5.15 -7.35
N ALA A 154 -8.74 -5.66 -8.52
CA ALA A 154 -10.07 -5.37 -9.05
C ALA A 154 -11.22 -5.94 -8.20
N ALA A 155 -11.07 -7.16 -7.66
CA ALA A 155 -12.02 -7.73 -6.71
C ALA A 155 -12.04 -6.96 -5.38
N GLY A 156 -10.87 -6.49 -4.91
CA GLY A 156 -10.75 -5.63 -3.71
C GLY A 156 -11.45 -4.29 -3.87
N VAL A 157 -11.19 -3.57 -4.96
CA VAL A 157 -11.86 -2.29 -5.28
C VAL A 157 -13.37 -2.47 -5.45
N ALA A 158 -13.82 -3.53 -6.13
CA ALA A 158 -15.24 -3.86 -6.25
C ALA A 158 -15.89 -4.11 -4.88
N SER A 159 -15.22 -4.88 -4.01
CA SER A 159 -15.65 -5.16 -2.63
C SER A 159 -15.76 -3.91 -1.77
N ILE A 160 -14.78 -3.00 -1.87
CA ILE A 160 -14.82 -1.71 -1.15
C ILE A 160 -16.05 -0.90 -1.60
N GLY A 161 -16.30 -0.80 -2.91
CA GLY A 161 -17.50 -0.13 -3.44
C GLY A 161 -18.81 -0.76 -2.96
N TYR A 162 -18.89 -2.09 -2.95
CA TYR A 162 -20.05 -2.84 -2.45
C TYR A 162 -20.28 -2.62 -0.95
N THR A 163 -19.21 -2.66 -0.17
CA THR A 163 -19.20 -2.42 1.29
C THR A 163 -19.69 -1.02 1.62
N ILE A 164 -19.24 0.02 0.88
CA ILE A 164 -19.74 1.40 1.04
C ILE A 164 -21.25 1.44 0.79
N GLY A 165 -21.74 0.75 -0.24
CA GLY A 165 -23.17 0.58 -0.50
C GLY A 165 -23.92 -0.06 0.66
N GLN A 166 -23.42 -1.18 1.21
CA GLN A 166 -24.01 -1.85 2.37
C GLN A 166 -24.04 -0.95 3.61
N MET A 167 -22.97 -0.23 3.91
CA MET A 167 -22.90 0.65 5.08
C MET A 167 -23.85 1.86 4.97
N ILE A 168 -23.96 2.48 3.79
CA ILE A 168 -24.91 3.57 3.54
C ILE A 168 -26.35 3.07 3.69
N LEU A 169 -26.65 1.89 3.17
CA LEU A 169 -27.99 1.32 3.25
C LEU A 169 -28.33 0.80 4.66
N ALA A 170 -27.37 0.28 5.41
CA ALA A 170 -27.52 -0.03 6.83
C ALA A 170 -27.82 1.25 7.65
N ALA A 171 -27.12 2.35 7.37
CA ALA A 171 -27.41 3.66 7.98
C ALA A 171 -28.84 4.13 7.66
N ALA A 172 -29.30 3.99 6.42
CA ALA A 172 -30.68 4.31 6.04
C ALA A 172 -31.70 3.42 6.77
N SER A 173 -31.44 2.11 6.83
CA SER A 173 -32.25 1.11 7.55
C SER A 173 -32.42 1.50 9.03
N MET A 174 -31.32 1.74 9.75
CA MET A 174 -31.29 2.13 11.17
C MET A 174 -32.14 3.37 11.50
N ASN A 175 -32.25 4.31 10.55
CA ASN A 175 -33.01 5.56 10.72
C ASN A 175 -34.46 5.47 10.21
N SER A 176 -34.85 4.39 9.54
CA SER A 176 -36.19 4.25 8.93
C SER A 176 -37.30 3.89 9.93
N GLY A 177 -36.95 3.58 11.19
CA GLY A 177 -37.87 3.06 12.19
C GLY A 177 -38.01 1.53 12.12
N LEU A 178 -38.38 0.90 13.24
CA LEU A 178 -38.50 -0.54 13.38
C LEU A 178 -39.99 -0.93 13.53
N LEU A 179 -40.47 -1.82 12.65
CA LEU A 179 -41.83 -2.36 12.61
C LEU A 179 -41.74 -3.88 12.84
N GLY A 180 -41.91 -4.30 14.10
CA GLY A 180 -41.67 -5.68 14.52
C GLY A 180 -40.19 -6.04 14.37
N ASP A 181 -39.90 -7.18 13.76
CA ASP A 181 -38.52 -7.68 13.53
C ASP A 181 -37.86 -7.10 12.26
N SER A 182 -38.49 -6.12 11.61
CA SER A 182 -38.04 -5.54 10.33
C SER A 182 -38.00 -4.01 10.36
N TYR A 183 -37.01 -3.43 9.69
CA TYR A 183 -36.97 -1.98 9.45
C TYR A 183 -37.98 -1.57 8.37
N THR A 184 -38.54 -0.36 8.48
CA THR A 184 -39.48 0.20 7.47
C THR A 184 -38.85 0.23 6.07
N TYR A 185 -37.53 0.41 6.01
CA TYR A 185 -36.74 0.26 4.79
C TYR A 185 -35.81 -0.95 4.92
N SER A 186 -35.99 -1.95 4.05
CA SER A 186 -35.07 -3.09 3.91
C SER A 186 -34.36 -3.01 2.55
N PRO A 187 -33.02 -3.02 2.51
CA PRO A 187 -32.29 -2.85 1.25
C PRO A 187 -32.26 -4.13 0.40
N GLU A 188 -33.02 -4.15 -0.68
CA GLU A 188 -32.88 -5.14 -1.77
C GLU A 188 -31.48 -5.11 -2.42
N SER A 189 -31.00 -6.25 -2.92
CA SER A 189 -29.63 -6.38 -3.46
C SER A 189 -29.30 -5.40 -4.59
N TRP A 190 -30.27 -5.03 -5.42
CA TRP A 190 -30.05 -4.06 -6.50
C TRP A 190 -29.85 -2.62 -5.99
N HIS A 191 -30.42 -2.25 -4.84
CA HIS A 191 -30.10 -0.97 -4.19
C HIS A 191 -28.62 -0.92 -3.82
N THR A 192 -28.10 -2.00 -3.21
CA THR A 192 -26.68 -2.11 -2.81
C THR A 192 -25.76 -1.97 -4.02
N VAL A 193 -26.08 -2.66 -5.11
CA VAL A 193 -25.29 -2.60 -6.35
C VAL A 193 -25.35 -1.21 -6.99
N LEU A 194 -26.52 -0.55 -7.02
CA LEU A 194 -26.66 0.80 -7.55
C LEU A 194 -25.82 1.81 -6.76
N VAL A 195 -25.92 1.80 -5.43
CA VAL A 195 -25.11 2.67 -4.56
C VAL A 195 -23.63 2.36 -4.69
N ALA A 196 -23.25 1.08 -4.83
CA ALA A 196 -21.86 0.68 -5.06
C ALA A 196 -21.28 1.20 -6.37
N ILE A 197 -22.05 1.15 -7.47
CA ILE A 197 -21.64 1.70 -8.77
C ILE A 197 -21.49 3.23 -8.69
N VAL A 198 -22.41 3.92 -8.01
CA VAL A 198 -22.29 5.37 -7.77
C VAL A 198 -21.06 5.69 -6.92
N ALA A 199 -20.80 4.94 -5.84
CA ALA A 199 -19.61 5.11 -5.01
C ALA A 199 -18.31 4.92 -5.83
N LEU A 200 -18.23 3.84 -6.63
CA LEU A 200 -17.11 3.59 -7.54
C LEU A 200 -16.91 4.72 -8.56
N ALA A 201 -17.99 5.30 -9.09
CA ALA A 201 -17.90 6.42 -10.03
C ALA A 201 -17.38 7.71 -9.37
N ILE A 202 -17.78 8.01 -8.13
CA ILE A 202 -17.26 9.17 -7.38
C ILE A 202 -15.79 8.94 -7.01
N VAL A 203 -15.43 7.73 -6.55
CA VAL A 203 -14.04 7.33 -6.30
C VAL A 203 -13.19 7.48 -7.57
N GLY A 204 -13.64 6.96 -8.70
CA GLY A 204 -12.96 7.10 -10.00
C GLY A 204 -12.84 8.54 -10.48
N ALA A 205 -13.83 9.38 -10.24
CA ALA A 205 -13.75 10.82 -10.52
C ALA A 205 -12.67 11.51 -9.67
N ILE A 206 -12.53 11.13 -8.39
CA ILE A 206 -11.46 11.63 -7.52
C ILE A 206 -10.09 11.12 -7.98
N CYS A 207 -9.95 9.84 -8.33
CA CYS A 207 -8.71 9.29 -8.89
C CYS A 207 -8.33 9.88 -10.27
N SER A 208 -9.27 10.55 -10.94
CA SER A 208 -9.06 11.24 -12.23
C SER A 208 -8.62 12.71 -12.10
N ILE A 209 -8.53 13.27 -10.88
CA ILE A 209 -8.05 14.65 -10.68
C ILE A 209 -6.53 14.76 -10.90
N THR A 210 -6.03 16.00 -10.95
CA THR A 210 -4.58 16.29 -11.07
C THR A 210 -3.78 15.71 -9.90
N THR A 211 -2.62 15.12 -10.19
CA THR A 211 -1.70 14.50 -9.21
C THR A 211 -1.47 15.34 -7.95
N LYS A 212 -1.28 16.66 -8.10
CA LYS A 212 -1.12 17.60 -6.97
C LYS A 212 -2.31 17.65 -6.01
N LYS A 213 -3.55 17.64 -6.51
CA LYS A 213 -4.76 17.63 -5.67
C LYS A 213 -4.98 16.27 -5.01
N LEU A 214 -4.64 15.21 -5.73
CA LEU A 214 -4.70 13.84 -5.24
C LEU A 214 -3.71 13.64 -4.07
N HIS A 215 -2.46 14.07 -4.22
CA HIS A 215 -1.47 14.14 -3.14
C HIS A 215 -1.98 14.91 -1.92
N GLN A 216 -2.53 16.12 -2.11
CA GLN A 216 -3.10 16.93 -1.03
C GLN A 216 -4.27 16.25 -0.31
N THR A 217 -5.05 15.43 -1.03
CA THR A 217 -6.18 14.68 -0.49
C THR A 217 -5.67 13.52 0.37
N ILE A 218 -4.74 12.71 -0.18
CA ILE A 218 -4.14 11.55 0.47
C ILE A 218 -3.32 11.92 1.72
N PHE A 219 -2.72 13.11 1.75
CA PHE A 219 -1.97 13.63 2.92
C PHE A 219 -2.77 13.55 4.23
N TRP A 220 -4.09 13.77 4.18
CA TRP A 220 -4.97 13.79 5.34
C TRP A 220 -5.56 12.42 5.71
N PHE A 221 -5.34 11.39 4.89
CA PHE A 221 -6.01 10.10 5.05
C PHE A 221 -5.60 9.35 6.31
N ALA A 222 -4.30 9.21 6.59
CA ALA A 222 -3.83 8.57 7.83
C ALA A 222 -4.23 9.32 9.11
N PRO A 223 -4.03 10.65 9.24
CA PRO A 223 -4.52 11.40 10.40
C PRO A 223 -5.99 11.16 10.69
N PHE A 224 -6.85 11.25 9.66
CA PHE A 224 -8.28 11.05 9.82
C PHE A 224 -8.61 9.60 10.22
N ASN A 225 -8.03 8.59 9.57
CA ASN A 225 -8.23 7.18 9.91
C ASN A 225 -7.80 6.87 11.35
N ILE A 226 -6.60 7.31 11.77
CA ILE A 226 -6.08 7.12 13.13
C ILE A 226 -6.98 7.80 14.17
N CYS A 227 -7.28 9.09 13.99
CA CYS A 227 -8.10 9.85 14.93
C CYS A 227 -9.54 9.34 15.00
N ALA A 228 -10.16 9.01 13.87
CA ALA A 228 -11.50 8.42 13.83
C ALA A 228 -11.53 7.03 14.48
N THR A 229 -10.48 6.21 14.30
CA THR A 229 -10.37 4.90 14.96
C THR A 229 -10.38 5.05 16.47
N ILE A 230 -9.47 5.87 17.01
CA ILE A 230 -9.37 6.12 18.45
C ILE A 230 -10.66 6.75 18.99
N GLY A 231 -11.24 7.70 18.25
CA GLY A 231 -12.51 8.36 18.62
C GLY A 231 -13.69 7.39 18.69
N ILE A 232 -13.82 6.45 17.75
CA ILE A 232 -14.85 5.41 17.77
C ILE A 232 -14.61 4.42 18.91
N CYS A 233 -13.37 4.00 19.14
CA CYS A 233 -13.07 3.09 20.26
C CYS A 233 -13.46 3.70 21.62
N VAL A 234 -13.07 4.96 21.86
CA VAL A 234 -13.45 5.69 23.09
C VAL A 234 -14.96 5.87 23.18
N SER A 235 -15.62 6.27 22.08
CA SER A 235 -17.07 6.50 22.05
C SER A 235 -17.85 5.22 22.36
N LEU A 236 -17.46 4.07 21.77
CA LEU A 236 -18.12 2.80 22.01
C LEU A 236 -17.95 2.32 23.44
N LEU A 237 -16.74 2.38 24.01
CA LEU A 237 -16.51 1.94 25.40
C LEU A 237 -17.30 2.80 26.40
N VAL A 238 -17.34 4.12 26.22
CA VAL A 238 -18.10 5.04 27.08
C VAL A 238 -19.61 4.80 26.96
N LEU A 239 -20.15 4.82 25.73
CA LEU A 239 -21.59 4.71 25.49
C LEU A 239 -22.16 3.33 25.87
N THR A 240 -21.40 2.26 25.59
CA THR A 240 -21.78 0.88 25.97
C THR A 240 -21.79 0.71 27.48
N SER A 241 -20.73 1.17 28.17
CA SER A 241 -20.62 1.10 29.63
C SER A 241 -21.80 1.80 30.32
N GLN A 242 -22.26 2.93 29.78
CA GLN A 242 -23.38 3.69 30.32
C GLN A 242 -24.77 3.06 30.07
N LYS A 243 -24.96 2.27 29.01
CA LYS A 243 -26.28 1.74 28.61
C LYS A 243 -26.52 0.27 28.93
N GLN A 244 -25.55 -0.59 28.64
CA GLN A 244 -25.71 -2.05 28.68
C GLN A 244 -24.63 -2.77 29.49
N GLY A 245 -23.56 -2.06 29.88
CA GLY A 245 -22.37 -2.65 30.49
C GLY A 245 -21.45 -3.31 29.45
N LEU A 246 -20.17 -3.48 29.82
CA LEU A 246 -19.19 -4.17 28.97
C LEU A 246 -19.27 -5.68 29.15
N ALA A 247 -18.95 -6.43 28.08
CA ALA A 247 -18.88 -7.88 28.13
C ALA A 247 -17.81 -8.38 29.11
N SER A 248 -18.04 -9.56 29.71
CA SER A 248 -17.14 -10.15 30.71
C SER A 248 -15.77 -10.51 30.11
N HIS A 249 -14.69 -10.29 30.87
CA HIS A 249 -13.32 -10.60 30.42
C HIS A 249 -13.16 -12.04 29.91
N ASN A 250 -13.77 -13.04 30.57
CA ASN A 250 -13.69 -14.43 30.13
C ASN A 250 -14.36 -14.64 28.75
N PHE A 251 -15.47 -13.96 28.49
CA PHE A 251 -16.15 -13.98 27.20
C PHE A 251 -15.32 -13.29 26.11
N VAL A 252 -14.63 -12.20 26.43
CA VAL A 252 -13.79 -11.49 25.46
C VAL A 252 -12.52 -12.27 25.10
N TRP A 253 -11.83 -12.88 26.07
CA TRP A 253 -10.48 -13.43 25.86
C TRP A 253 -10.40 -14.96 25.69
N LEU A 254 -11.38 -15.73 26.17
CA LEU A 254 -11.33 -17.20 26.24
C LEU A 254 -12.48 -17.92 25.50
N ASP A 255 -13.51 -17.21 25.04
CA ASP A 255 -14.69 -17.81 24.40
C ASP A 255 -14.42 -18.05 22.90
N VAL A 256 -13.99 -19.28 22.59
CA VAL A 256 -13.86 -19.79 21.23
C VAL A 256 -14.88 -20.91 21.05
N ARG A 257 -15.79 -20.75 20.08
CA ARG A 257 -16.92 -21.67 19.85
C ARG A 257 -16.85 -22.27 18.45
N ASP A 258 -17.33 -23.50 18.30
CA ASP A 258 -17.50 -24.13 16.99
C ASP A 258 -18.88 -23.77 16.40
N GLN A 259 -19.00 -22.59 15.78
CA GLN A 259 -20.25 -22.15 15.13
C GLN A 259 -20.27 -22.46 13.62
N SER A 260 -19.12 -22.77 13.02
CA SER A 260 -19.05 -23.15 11.59
C SER A 260 -19.68 -24.52 11.28
N GLY A 261 -19.96 -25.35 12.28
CA GLY A 261 -20.54 -26.69 12.10
C GLY A 261 -19.57 -27.71 11.48
N TRP A 262 -18.27 -27.42 11.45
CA TRP A 262 -17.23 -28.35 10.97
C TRP A 262 -16.82 -29.40 12.01
N GLY A 263 -17.31 -29.31 13.26
CA GLY A 263 -17.01 -30.28 14.33
C GLY A 263 -15.62 -30.07 14.95
N SER A 264 -15.04 -28.88 14.80
CA SER A 264 -13.73 -28.54 15.32
C SER A 264 -13.60 -27.05 15.61
N THR A 265 -13.51 -26.71 16.89
CA THR A 265 -13.23 -25.35 17.39
C THR A 265 -11.96 -24.76 16.76
N GLY A 266 -10.94 -25.59 16.50
CA GLY A 266 -9.70 -25.15 15.84
C GLY A 266 -9.90 -24.76 14.38
N PHE A 267 -10.73 -25.48 13.63
CA PHE A 267 -11.05 -25.12 12.25
C PHE A 267 -11.93 -23.87 12.18
N SER A 268 -12.92 -23.78 13.07
CA SER A 268 -13.75 -22.57 13.28
C SER A 268 -12.90 -21.34 13.60
N PHE A 269 -11.87 -21.48 14.44
CA PHE A 269 -10.89 -20.41 14.69
C PHE A 269 -10.13 -20.01 13.42
N MET A 270 -9.66 -20.98 12.62
CA MET A 270 -8.91 -20.70 11.39
C MET A 270 -9.74 -19.94 10.34
N LEU A 271 -11.05 -20.21 10.23
CA LEU A 271 -11.94 -19.44 9.34
C LEU A 271 -12.03 -17.95 9.74
N GLY A 272 -11.79 -17.62 11.01
CA GLY A 272 -11.72 -16.24 11.50
C GLY A 272 -10.58 -15.41 10.92
N PHE A 273 -9.52 -16.04 10.39
CA PHE A 273 -8.42 -15.33 9.73
C PHE A 273 -8.84 -14.62 8.42
N LEU A 274 -10.00 -14.94 7.83
CA LEU A 274 -10.53 -14.21 6.66
C LEU A 274 -10.64 -12.70 6.93
N ASN A 275 -10.99 -12.30 8.15
CA ASN A 275 -11.08 -10.90 8.54
C ASN A 275 -9.72 -10.19 8.38
N VAL A 276 -8.67 -10.69 9.02
CA VAL A 276 -7.34 -10.07 8.95
C VAL A 276 -6.69 -10.22 7.57
N ALA A 277 -6.90 -11.34 6.88
CA ALA A 277 -6.40 -11.53 5.51
C ALA A 277 -7.05 -10.55 4.51
N TRP A 278 -8.32 -10.17 4.71
CA TRP A 278 -8.99 -9.20 3.84
C TRP A 278 -8.57 -7.75 4.14
N VAL A 279 -8.35 -7.40 5.42
CA VAL A 279 -7.95 -6.02 5.81
C VAL A 279 -6.45 -5.78 5.62
N MET A 280 -5.61 -6.80 5.84
CA MET A 280 -4.16 -6.72 5.70
C MET A 280 -3.70 -7.37 4.41
N THR A 281 -4.06 -6.76 3.28
CA THR A 281 -3.62 -7.15 1.92
C THR A 281 -3.13 -5.90 1.16
N ASP A 282 -2.86 -6.02 -0.15
CA ASP A 282 -2.31 -4.94 -1.00
C ASP A 282 -0.99 -4.35 -0.46
N TYR A 283 -0.10 -5.22 0.06
CA TYR A 283 1.18 -4.82 0.67
C TYR A 283 2.10 -4.08 -0.31
N ASP A 284 1.99 -4.34 -1.61
CA ASP A 284 2.73 -3.65 -2.67
C ASP A 284 2.00 -2.40 -3.20
N GLY A 285 0.91 -1.95 -2.56
CA GLY A 285 0.15 -0.76 -2.97
C GLY A 285 1.02 0.49 -3.19
N THR A 286 2.07 0.70 -2.38
CA THR A 286 3.02 1.83 -2.55
C THR A 286 3.92 1.70 -3.77
N THR A 287 4.14 0.50 -4.30
CA THR A 287 4.92 0.27 -5.53
C THR A 287 4.23 0.89 -6.74
N HIS A 288 2.91 0.77 -6.81
CA HIS A 288 2.10 1.33 -7.88
C HIS A 288 2.19 2.86 -7.94
N MET A 289 2.65 3.51 -6.87
CA MET A 289 2.92 4.96 -6.80
C MET A 289 4.42 5.31 -6.84
N SER A 290 5.33 4.36 -7.09
CA SER A 290 6.78 4.60 -7.05
C SER A 290 7.25 5.63 -8.08
N GLU A 291 6.68 5.60 -9.29
CA GLU A 291 6.96 6.58 -10.36
C GLU A 291 6.45 8.01 -10.00
N GLU A 292 5.53 8.14 -9.04
CA GLU A 292 5.00 9.42 -8.51
C GLU A 292 5.68 9.85 -7.17
N THR A 293 6.61 9.05 -6.64
CA THR A 293 7.22 9.20 -5.30
C THR A 293 8.71 9.51 -5.35
N HIS A 294 9.19 10.37 -4.45
CA HIS A 294 10.62 10.62 -4.22
C HIS A 294 11.27 9.57 -3.31
N ASP A 295 12.50 9.16 -3.60
CA ASP A 295 13.30 8.14 -2.93
C ASP A 295 12.54 6.81 -2.79
N ALA A 296 11.90 6.35 -3.87
CA ALA A 296 10.94 5.25 -3.82
C ALA A 296 11.57 3.93 -3.28
N ALA A 297 12.85 3.69 -3.58
CA ALA A 297 13.65 2.56 -3.08
C ALA A 297 13.78 2.53 -1.53
N ILE A 298 13.66 3.68 -0.86
CA ILE A 298 13.82 3.82 0.60
C ILE A 298 12.47 4.07 1.27
N ARG A 299 11.65 4.96 0.71
CA ARG A 299 10.38 5.37 1.32
C ARG A 299 9.25 4.38 1.09
N GLY A 300 9.27 3.64 -0.02
CA GLY A 300 8.38 2.51 -0.29
C GLY A 300 8.42 1.46 0.83
N PRO A 301 9.56 0.78 1.07
CA PRO A 301 9.66 -0.27 2.10
C PRO A 301 9.39 0.23 3.53
N GLN A 302 9.84 1.45 3.88
CA GLN A 302 9.54 2.06 5.18
C GLN A 302 8.03 2.27 5.37
N SER A 303 7.34 2.76 4.33
CA SER A 303 5.89 2.99 4.39
C SER A 303 5.10 1.69 4.54
N ILE A 304 5.51 0.62 3.85
CA ILE A 304 4.87 -0.71 3.93
C ILE A 304 4.94 -1.25 5.38
N GLN A 305 6.14 -1.29 5.96
CA GLN A 305 6.33 -1.83 7.32
C GLN A 305 5.56 -1.02 8.37
N LEU A 306 5.67 0.32 8.32
CA LEU A 306 5.03 1.18 9.30
C LEU A 306 3.51 1.16 9.16
N ALA A 307 2.97 1.12 7.95
CA ALA A 307 1.53 1.02 7.73
C ALA A 307 0.93 -0.25 8.33
N ILE A 308 1.63 -1.39 8.25
CA ILE A 308 1.17 -2.67 8.79
C ILE A 308 1.27 -2.70 10.30
N ILE A 309 2.34 -2.16 10.90
CA ILE A 309 2.45 -2.04 12.36
C ILE A 309 1.33 -1.17 12.91
N VAL A 310 1.12 0.03 12.33
CA VAL A 310 0.05 0.95 12.74
C VAL A 310 -1.33 0.30 12.56
N SER A 311 -1.57 -0.32 11.41
CA SER A 311 -2.84 -0.98 11.10
C SER A 311 -3.12 -2.17 12.00
N GLY A 312 -2.12 -3.00 12.29
CA GLY A 312 -2.23 -4.14 13.20
C GLY A 312 -2.60 -3.70 14.62
N ILE A 313 -1.99 -2.62 15.13
CA ILE A 313 -2.30 -2.06 16.46
C ILE A 313 -3.71 -1.46 16.48
N LEU A 314 -4.09 -0.67 15.47
CA LEU A 314 -5.41 -0.04 15.39
C LEU A 314 -6.54 -1.06 15.22
N GLY A 315 -6.33 -2.09 14.40
CA GLY A 315 -7.30 -3.17 14.21
C GLY A 315 -7.42 -4.05 15.45
N LEU A 316 -6.34 -4.25 16.20
CA LEU A 316 -6.40 -4.95 17.49
C LEU A 316 -7.24 -4.15 18.50
N LEU A 317 -7.04 -2.82 18.57
CA LEU A 317 -7.84 -1.93 19.40
C LEU A 317 -9.34 -1.96 19.02
N LEU A 318 -9.65 -1.95 17.72
CA LEU A 318 -11.03 -2.07 17.23
C LEU A 318 -11.65 -3.42 17.56
N ASN A 319 -10.94 -4.53 17.32
CA ASN A 319 -11.42 -5.88 17.66
C ASN A 319 -11.72 -6.01 19.14
N ILE A 320 -10.78 -5.62 20.02
CA ILE A 320 -10.97 -5.63 21.47
C ILE A 320 -12.20 -4.80 21.84
N THR A 321 -12.33 -3.59 21.28
CA THR A 321 -13.45 -2.69 21.59
C THR A 321 -14.79 -3.26 21.13
N PHE A 322 -14.90 -3.74 19.90
CA PHE A 322 -16.12 -4.35 19.38
C PHE A 322 -16.51 -5.58 20.22
N THR A 323 -15.54 -6.43 20.55
CA THR A 323 -15.78 -7.65 21.35
C THR A 323 -16.25 -7.33 22.78
N TYR A 324 -15.74 -6.26 23.41
CA TYR A 324 -16.28 -5.76 24.69
C TYR A 324 -17.68 -5.14 24.58
N CYS A 325 -18.13 -4.76 23.39
CA CYS A 325 -19.44 -4.17 23.14
C CYS A 325 -20.49 -5.16 22.63
N LEU A 326 -20.16 -6.46 22.55
CA LEU A 326 -21.09 -7.53 22.21
C LEU A 326 -22.02 -7.86 23.39
N THR A 327 -23.26 -8.25 23.08
CA THR A 327 -24.19 -8.85 24.05
C THR A 327 -23.88 -10.34 24.26
N PRO A 328 -24.30 -10.96 25.38
CA PRO A 328 -24.15 -12.40 25.57
C PRO A 328 -24.79 -13.27 24.47
N ASN A 329 -25.86 -12.76 23.85
CA ASN A 329 -26.63 -13.41 22.77
C ASN A 329 -26.34 -12.81 21.39
N TYR A 330 -25.15 -12.24 21.16
CA TYR A 330 -24.75 -11.54 19.92
C TYR A 330 -25.02 -12.30 18.61
N VAL A 331 -25.12 -13.62 18.62
CA VAL A 331 -25.44 -14.42 17.42
C VAL A 331 -26.83 -14.06 16.90
N GLU A 332 -27.81 -13.90 17.78
CA GLU A 332 -29.17 -13.48 17.44
C GLU A 332 -29.26 -11.95 17.38
N ASP A 333 -28.80 -11.27 18.45
CA ASP A 333 -28.96 -9.82 18.62
C ASP A 333 -28.19 -8.98 17.58
N ILE A 334 -27.06 -9.48 17.07
CA ILE A 334 -26.07 -8.69 16.31
C ILE A 334 -25.78 -9.33 14.95
N VAL A 335 -25.42 -10.62 14.91
CA VAL A 335 -25.11 -11.33 13.66
C VAL A 335 -26.37 -11.60 12.84
N GLY A 336 -27.46 -12.03 13.50
CA GLY A 336 -28.78 -12.20 12.88
C GLY A 336 -29.58 -10.91 12.68
N SER A 337 -29.04 -9.74 13.04
CA SER A 337 -29.80 -8.49 13.06
C SER A 337 -30.26 -8.01 11.67
N PRO A 338 -31.46 -7.40 11.55
CA PRO A 338 -32.00 -6.92 10.29
C PRO A 338 -31.23 -5.72 9.70
N THR A 339 -30.16 -5.24 10.34
CA THR A 339 -29.25 -4.22 9.77
C THR A 339 -28.38 -4.77 8.64
N GLY A 340 -28.18 -6.10 8.58
CA GLY A 340 -27.32 -6.77 7.61
C GLY A 340 -25.82 -6.54 7.80
N LEU A 341 -25.40 -5.76 8.82
CA LEU A 341 -24.00 -5.50 9.14
C LEU A 341 -23.77 -5.52 10.66
N PRO A 342 -23.12 -6.56 11.23
CA PRO A 342 -22.98 -6.72 12.67
C PRO A 342 -22.46 -5.48 13.42
N VAL A 343 -21.48 -4.76 12.86
CA VAL A 343 -20.93 -3.57 13.52
C VAL A 343 -21.87 -2.36 13.48
N ALA A 344 -22.76 -2.27 12.48
CA ALA A 344 -23.82 -1.25 12.49
C ALA A 344 -24.80 -1.47 13.66
N GLN A 345 -25.12 -2.74 13.98
CA GLN A 345 -25.92 -3.07 15.15
C GLN A 345 -25.18 -2.81 16.47
N ILE A 346 -23.87 -3.08 16.57
CA ILE A 346 -23.06 -2.69 17.74
C ILE A 346 -23.13 -1.17 17.96
N PHE A 347 -23.00 -0.40 16.87
CA PHE A 347 -23.08 1.06 16.91
C PHE A 347 -24.48 1.55 17.30
N LEU A 348 -25.55 0.86 16.87
CA LEU A 348 -26.93 1.15 17.27
C LEU A 348 -27.15 0.86 18.76
N ASN A 349 -26.68 -0.28 19.27
CA ASN A 349 -26.82 -0.68 20.67
C ASN A 349 -26.10 0.32 21.60
N ALA A 350 -24.86 0.68 21.28
CA ALA A 350 -24.09 1.68 22.03
C ALA A 350 -24.64 3.10 21.85
N GLY A 351 -24.77 3.58 20.62
CA GLY A 351 -25.06 4.99 20.31
C GLY A 351 -26.54 5.37 20.29
N GLY A 352 -27.46 4.41 20.15
CA GLY A 352 -28.81 4.68 19.66
C GLY A 352 -28.78 5.16 18.20
N GLN A 353 -29.93 5.56 17.64
CA GLN A 353 -30.04 5.96 16.23
C GLN A 353 -29.06 7.11 15.87
N GLY A 354 -29.07 8.21 16.64
CA GLY A 354 -28.20 9.36 16.39
C GLY A 354 -26.71 9.03 16.50
N GLY A 355 -26.27 8.51 17.65
CA GLY A 355 -24.86 8.19 17.89
C GLY A 355 -24.35 7.09 16.96
N GLY A 356 -25.15 6.04 16.73
CA GLY A 356 -24.81 4.94 15.83
C GLY A 356 -24.64 5.39 14.38
N THR A 357 -25.50 6.30 13.91
CA THR A 357 -25.39 6.88 12.56
C THR A 357 -24.13 7.73 12.42
N VAL A 358 -23.77 8.56 13.41
CA VAL A 358 -22.53 9.36 13.36
C VAL A 358 -21.29 8.46 13.33
N MET A 359 -21.24 7.40 14.15
CA MET A 359 -20.13 6.44 14.12
C MET A 359 -20.04 5.70 12.77
N LEU A 360 -21.18 5.30 12.19
CA LEU A 360 -21.24 4.63 10.89
C LEU A 360 -20.85 5.57 9.73
N LEU A 361 -21.21 6.85 9.79
CA LEU A 361 -20.77 7.86 8.81
C LEU A 361 -19.24 8.05 8.83
N CYS A 362 -18.61 8.08 10.01
CA CYS A 362 -17.15 8.11 10.12
C CYS A 362 -16.48 6.87 9.50
N VAL A 363 -17.06 5.69 9.70
CA VAL A 363 -16.61 4.43 9.06
C VAL A 363 -16.76 4.50 7.53
N ILE A 364 -17.91 4.96 7.02
CA ILE A 364 -18.17 5.14 5.58
C ILE A 364 -17.15 6.10 4.95
N LEU A 365 -16.83 7.22 5.63
CA LEU A 365 -15.84 8.18 5.14
C LEU A 365 -14.44 7.55 5.04
N VAL A 366 -13.98 6.81 6.04
CA VAL A 366 -12.68 6.10 5.94
C VAL A 366 -12.72 5.03 4.86
N GLN A 367 -13.78 4.23 4.77
CA GLN A 367 -13.92 3.21 3.73
C GLN A 367 -13.88 3.82 2.31
N PHE A 368 -14.46 5.01 2.14
CA PHE A 368 -14.42 5.77 0.89
C PHE A 368 -13.00 6.26 0.56
N MET A 369 -12.25 6.73 1.56
CA MET A 369 -10.84 7.16 1.41
C MET A 369 -9.92 5.97 1.06
N THR A 370 -10.18 4.81 1.66
CA THR A 370 -9.57 3.52 1.28
C THR A 370 -9.92 3.12 -0.15
N GLY A 371 -11.17 3.30 -0.58
CA GLY A 371 -11.59 3.11 -1.97
C GLY A 371 -10.83 3.99 -2.95
N VAL A 372 -10.57 5.25 -2.61
CA VAL A 372 -9.72 6.16 -3.41
C VAL A 372 -8.29 5.63 -3.51
N SER A 373 -7.70 5.15 -2.41
CA SER A 373 -6.34 4.60 -2.43
C SER A 373 -6.23 3.30 -3.24
N ALA A 374 -7.13 2.33 -3.02
CA ALA A 374 -7.13 1.06 -3.75
C ALA A 374 -7.46 1.21 -5.26
N MET A 375 -8.40 2.09 -5.61
CA MET A 375 -8.66 2.46 -7.01
C MET A 375 -7.41 3.08 -7.66
N LEU A 376 -6.61 3.81 -6.88
CA LEU A 376 -5.36 4.39 -7.35
C LEU A 376 -4.33 3.33 -7.72
N ALA A 377 -4.03 2.40 -6.80
CA ALA A 377 -3.15 1.25 -7.03
C ALA A 377 -3.54 0.51 -8.31
N ASN A 378 -4.80 0.09 -8.39
CA ASN A 378 -5.31 -0.71 -9.49
C ASN A 378 -5.26 0.03 -10.84
N ALA A 379 -5.57 1.33 -10.86
CA ALA A 379 -5.46 2.12 -12.09
C ALA A 379 -4.00 2.25 -12.58
N ARG A 380 -3.00 2.29 -11.68
CA ARG A 380 -1.58 2.27 -12.06
C ARG A 380 -1.12 0.88 -12.47
N MET A 381 -1.61 -0.18 -11.82
CA MET A 381 -1.41 -1.55 -12.26
C MET A 381 -1.93 -1.77 -13.68
N VAL A 382 -3.17 -1.35 -13.99
CA VAL A 382 -3.73 -1.37 -15.35
C VAL A 382 -2.88 -0.56 -16.34
N TYR A 383 -2.43 0.64 -15.95
CA TYR A 383 -1.56 1.46 -16.80
C TYR A 383 -0.24 0.74 -17.15
N ALA A 384 0.45 0.17 -16.15
CA ALA A 384 1.70 -0.55 -16.33
C ALA A 384 1.50 -1.82 -17.17
N PHE A 385 0.44 -2.60 -16.91
CA PHE A 385 0.08 -3.78 -17.70
C PHE A 385 -0.27 -3.44 -19.16
N ALA A 386 -0.90 -2.28 -19.40
CA ALA A 386 -1.16 -1.78 -20.74
C ALA A 386 0.12 -1.31 -21.44
N ARG A 387 1.04 -0.63 -20.73
CA ARG A 387 2.36 -0.20 -21.24
C ARG A 387 3.19 -1.40 -21.75
N ASP A 388 3.07 -2.55 -21.08
CA ASP A 388 3.70 -3.82 -21.48
C ASP A 388 2.90 -4.67 -22.50
N GLU A 389 1.85 -4.11 -23.12
CA GLU A 389 0.95 -4.80 -24.06
C GLU A 389 0.26 -6.07 -23.50
N ALA A 390 0.16 -6.22 -22.17
CA ALA A 390 -0.48 -7.37 -21.54
C ALA A 390 -2.03 -7.34 -21.60
N LEU A 391 -2.61 -6.18 -21.93
CA LEU A 391 -4.06 -5.97 -22.05
C LEU A 391 -4.52 -5.76 -23.51
N PRO A 392 -5.70 -6.27 -23.91
CA PRO A 392 -6.30 -5.93 -25.19
C PRO A 392 -6.61 -4.42 -25.26
N LEU A 393 -6.39 -3.82 -26.43
CA LEU A 393 -6.49 -2.37 -26.66
C LEU A 393 -5.52 -1.53 -25.80
N SER A 394 -4.38 -2.11 -25.39
CA SER A 394 -3.29 -1.50 -24.61
C SER A 394 -3.09 0.01 -24.83
N HIS A 395 -2.95 0.45 -26.08
CA HIS A 395 -2.77 1.85 -26.48
C HIS A 395 -3.79 2.84 -25.86
N TRP A 396 -5.03 2.42 -25.58
CA TRP A 396 -6.04 3.28 -24.96
C TRP A 396 -5.82 3.41 -23.46
N TRP A 397 -5.47 2.30 -22.79
CA TRP A 397 -5.31 2.23 -21.34
C TRP A 397 -3.95 2.76 -20.88
N SER A 398 -2.91 2.66 -21.72
CA SER A 398 -1.57 3.19 -21.49
C SER A 398 -1.43 4.69 -21.84
N SER A 399 -2.53 5.43 -22.02
CA SER A 399 -2.51 6.84 -22.39
C SER A 399 -2.72 7.75 -21.17
N ILE A 400 -1.70 8.57 -20.85
CA ILE A 400 -1.77 9.64 -19.86
C ILE A 400 -2.43 10.88 -20.47
N LYS A 401 -3.35 11.53 -19.74
CA LYS A 401 -3.88 12.84 -20.15
C LYS A 401 -2.96 13.96 -19.68
N GLU A 402 -2.43 14.75 -20.62
CA GLU A 402 -1.53 15.88 -20.34
C GLU A 402 -2.07 16.88 -19.31
N LEU A 403 -3.38 17.14 -19.33
CA LEU A 403 -4.04 18.11 -18.44
C LEU A 403 -4.05 17.68 -16.96
N THR A 404 -4.12 16.38 -16.68
CA THR A 404 -4.21 15.84 -15.32
C THR A 404 -2.91 15.21 -14.84
N GLY A 405 -2.05 14.75 -15.75
CA GLY A 405 -0.86 13.96 -15.42
C GLY A 405 -1.19 12.55 -14.94
N THR A 406 -2.40 12.04 -15.22
CA THR A 406 -2.91 10.77 -14.71
C THR A 406 -3.51 9.88 -15.81
N PRO A 407 -3.49 8.54 -15.66
CA PRO A 407 -4.02 7.60 -16.66
C PRO A 407 -5.54 7.46 -16.54
N VAL A 408 -6.28 8.51 -16.90
CA VAL A 408 -7.74 8.60 -16.72
C VAL A 408 -8.50 7.45 -17.40
N TYR A 409 -8.04 6.96 -18.57
CA TYR A 409 -8.70 5.84 -19.24
C TYR A 409 -8.55 4.52 -18.47
N ALA A 410 -7.41 4.29 -17.80
CA ALA A 410 -7.20 3.14 -16.92
C ALA A 410 -8.12 3.21 -15.69
N VAL A 411 -8.30 4.39 -15.09
CA VAL A 411 -9.23 4.60 -13.97
C VAL A 411 -10.66 4.22 -14.36
N TRP A 412 -11.16 4.72 -15.49
CA TRP A 412 -12.53 4.40 -15.93
C TRP A 412 -12.70 2.96 -16.41
N PHE A 413 -11.65 2.31 -16.90
CA PHE A 413 -11.65 0.86 -17.14
C PHE A 413 -11.88 0.10 -15.82
N VAL A 414 -11.15 0.42 -14.75
CA VAL A 414 -11.34 -0.20 -13.42
C VAL A 414 -12.75 0.07 -12.89
N VAL A 415 -13.26 1.30 -12.98
CA VAL A 415 -14.63 1.65 -12.55
C VAL A 415 -15.69 0.80 -13.27
N VAL A 416 -15.59 0.68 -14.60
CA VAL A 416 -16.54 -0.12 -15.39
C VAL A 416 -16.41 -1.61 -15.07
N PHE A 417 -15.18 -2.13 -14.95
CA PHE A 417 -14.93 -3.53 -14.65
C PHE A 417 -15.42 -3.92 -13.24
N CYS A 418 -15.09 -3.13 -12.21
CA CYS A 418 -15.59 -3.33 -10.84
C CYS A 418 -17.11 -3.13 -10.76
N GLY A 419 -17.68 -2.20 -11.54
CA GLY A 419 -19.13 -2.07 -11.68
C GLY A 419 -19.79 -3.32 -12.26
N CYS A 420 -19.20 -3.91 -13.31
CA CYS A 420 -19.67 -5.16 -13.91
C CYS A 420 -19.55 -6.36 -12.94
N LEU A 421 -18.49 -6.43 -12.13
CA LEU A 421 -18.41 -7.42 -11.05
C LEU A 421 -19.55 -7.23 -10.04
N ASN A 422 -19.83 -6.00 -9.63
CA ASN A 422 -20.91 -5.71 -8.68
C ASN A 422 -22.30 -6.04 -9.22
N LEU A 423 -22.54 -6.01 -10.55
CA LEU A 423 -23.81 -6.48 -11.15
C LEU A 423 -24.12 -7.95 -10.82
N ILE A 424 -23.12 -8.79 -10.57
CA ILE A 424 -23.34 -10.19 -10.12
C ILE A 424 -24.11 -10.23 -8.79
N GLY A 425 -23.92 -9.22 -7.93
CA GLY A 425 -24.64 -9.07 -6.67
C GLY A 425 -26.15 -8.88 -6.79
N ILE A 426 -26.65 -8.47 -7.97
CA ILE A 426 -28.10 -8.40 -8.25
C ILE A 426 -28.69 -9.82 -8.32
N GLY A 427 -27.95 -10.78 -8.89
CA GLY A 427 -28.37 -12.18 -9.00
C GLY A 427 -28.10 -12.98 -7.73
N SER A 428 -26.95 -12.78 -7.07
CA SER A 428 -26.62 -13.41 -5.80
C SER A 428 -25.60 -12.62 -5.00
N THR A 429 -26.03 -12.15 -3.82
CA THR A 429 -25.16 -11.53 -2.82
C THR A 429 -24.05 -12.49 -2.37
N GLN A 430 -24.35 -13.78 -2.25
CA GLN A 430 -23.39 -14.80 -1.81
C GLN A 430 -22.31 -15.06 -2.87
N THR A 431 -22.66 -15.07 -4.17
CA THR A 431 -21.69 -15.20 -5.25
C THR A 431 -20.74 -14.01 -5.32
N ILE A 432 -21.24 -12.77 -5.18
CA ILE A 432 -20.36 -11.59 -5.21
C ILE A 432 -19.47 -11.50 -3.96
N THR A 433 -19.97 -11.83 -2.77
CA THR A 433 -19.13 -11.94 -1.57
C THR A 433 -18.08 -13.06 -1.68
N ALA A 434 -18.38 -14.19 -2.33
CA ALA A 434 -17.37 -15.22 -2.61
C ALA A 434 -16.27 -14.73 -3.57
N ILE A 435 -16.60 -13.89 -4.55
CA ILE A 435 -15.60 -13.22 -5.41
C ILE A 435 -14.75 -12.23 -4.61
N PHE A 436 -15.32 -11.51 -3.65
CA PHE A 436 -14.56 -10.61 -2.77
C PHE A 436 -13.62 -11.37 -1.82
N ASN A 437 -14.05 -12.51 -1.30
CA ASN A 437 -13.21 -13.38 -0.48
C ASN A 437 -12.04 -14.01 -1.27
N LEU A 438 -12.13 -14.06 -2.60
CA LEU A 438 -11.04 -14.49 -3.47
C LEU A 438 -9.92 -13.43 -3.61
N CYS A 439 -10.22 -12.14 -3.39
CA CYS A 439 -9.26 -11.04 -3.51
C CYS A 439 -7.96 -11.29 -2.74
N ALA A 440 -8.08 -11.49 -1.42
CA ALA A 440 -6.94 -11.67 -0.51
C ALA A 440 -6.03 -12.85 -0.91
N PRO A 441 -6.52 -14.10 -1.07
CA PRO A 441 -5.64 -15.19 -1.50
C PRO A 441 -5.09 -15.00 -2.92
N CYS A 442 -5.80 -14.34 -3.86
CA CYS A 442 -5.22 -14.05 -5.18
C CYS A 442 -4.02 -13.08 -5.11
N LEU A 443 -4.12 -12.03 -4.28
CA LEU A 443 -3.02 -11.09 -4.04
C LEU A 443 -1.85 -11.78 -3.34
N ASP A 444 -2.12 -12.45 -2.22
CA ASP A 444 -1.08 -13.13 -1.42
C ASP A 444 -0.37 -14.23 -2.22
N LEU A 445 -1.10 -15.02 -3.03
CA LEU A 445 -0.51 -16.01 -3.93
C LEU A 445 0.39 -15.37 -5.00
N SER A 446 0.06 -14.17 -5.49
CA SER A 446 0.92 -13.42 -6.41
C SER A 446 2.24 -13.00 -5.76
N TYR A 447 2.19 -12.58 -4.49
CA TYR A 447 3.37 -12.20 -3.70
C TYR A 447 4.27 -13.39 -3.39
N ILE A 448 3.70 -14.49 -2.86
CA ILE A 448 4.50 -15.65 -2.51
C ILE A 448 5.07 -16.37 -3.73
N ALA A 449 4.47 -16.24 -4.92
CA ALA A 449 5.07 -16.73 -6.15
C ALA A 449 6.41 -16.03 -6.45
N VAL A 450 6.49 -14.69 -6.31
CA VAL A 450 7.75 -13.95 -6.46
C VAL A 450 8.77 -14.32 -5.37
N ILE A 451 8.33 -14.42 -4.12
CA ILE A 451 9.18 -14.79 -2.98
C ILE A 451 9.73 -16.22 -3.14
N PHE A 452 8.92 -17.16 -3.63
CA PHE A 452 9.30 -18.53 -3.93
C PHE A 452 10.26 -18.62 -5.13
N ALA A 453 10.03 -17.85 -6.20
CA ALA A 453 10.96 -17.74 -7.32
C ALA A 453 12.34 -17.24 -6.85
N ARG A 454 12.39 -16.18 -6.04
CA ARG A 454 13.64 -15.71 -5.41
C ARG A 454 14.32 -16.80 -4.59
N LEU A 455 13.57 -17.53 -3.77
CA LEU A 455 14.12 -18.59 -2.92
C LEU A 455 14.67 -19.79 -3.71
N ILE A 456 14.24 -20.00 -4.96
CA ILE A 456 14.74 -21.06 -5.84
C ILE A 456 15.89 -20.60 -6.73
N TYR A 457 15.73 -19.46 -7.40
CA TYR A 457 16.62 -19.05 -8.50
C TYR A 457 17.79 -18.15 -8.06
N THR A 458 17.63 -17.38 -6.98
CA THR A 458 18.68 -16.46 -6.48
C THR A 458 19.38 -17.00 -5.24
N THR A 459 19.04 -18.22 -4.78
CA THR A 459 19.44 -18.75 -3.47
C THR A 459 19.90 -20.20 -3.59
N GLY A 460 21.18 -20.47 -3.36
CA GLY A 460 21.76 -21.81 -3.41
C GLY A 460 23.25 -21.79 -3.74
N ASN A 461 23.85 -22.96 -3.95
CA ASN A 461 25.27 -23.06 -4.32
C ASN A 461 25.53 -22.65 -5.78
N ASN A 462 24.50 -22.73 -6.64
CA ASN A 462 24.52 -22.32 -8.05
C ASN A 462 23.29 -21.43 -8.33
N PRO A 463 23.32 -20.12 -8.01
CA PRO A 463 22.24 -19.20 -8.38
C PRO A 463 22.13 -19.12 -9.91
N GLN A 464 20.90 -19.09 -10.43
CA GLN A 464 20.61 -18.95 -11.86
C GLN A 464 20.33 -17.49 -12.27
N VAL A 465 20.10 -16.61 -11.28
CA VAL A 465 19.84 -15.19 -11.45
C VAL A 465 20.56 -14.43 -10.35
N GLU A 466 21.26 -13.35 -10.72
CA GLU A 466 21.90 -12.43 -9.78
C GLU A 466 20.89 -11.38 -9.32
N PHE A 467 20.55 -11.39 -8.03
CA PHE A 467 19.63 -10.44 -7.42
C PHE A 467 20.42 -9.29 -6.79
N VAL A 468 20.21 -8.08 -7.30
CA VAL A 468 20.82 -6.85 -6.76
C VAL A 468 19.93 -6.34 -5.62
N PRO A 469 20.40 -6.32 -4.35
CA PRO A 469 19.58 -5.87 -3.23
C PRO A 469 19.45 -4.35 -3.21
N GLY A 470 18.26 -3.87 -2.84
CA GLY A 470 18.01 -2.44 -2.60
C GLY A 470 18.58 -1.93 -1.26
N PRO A 471 18.41 -0.61 -0.99
CA PRO A 471 18.84 0.02 0.26
C PRO A 471 18.28 -0.66 1.53
N PHE A 472 17.04 -1.15 1.49
CA PHE A 472 16.46 -1.98 2.54
C PHE A 472 16.67 -3.46 2.21
N LYS A 473 17.45 -4.16 3.04
CA LYS A 473 17.74 -5.59 2.93
C LYS A 473 17.55 -6.30 4.26
N ILE A 474 16.98 -7.51 4.23
CA ILE A 474 16.86 -8.36 5.41
C ILE A 474 18.16 -9.16 5.55
N PRO A 475 18.74 -9.35 6.76
CA PRO A 475 19.92 -10.19 6.94
C PRO A 475 19.70 -11.59 6.35
N TYR A 476 20.62 -12.05 5.49
CA TYR A 476 20.42 -13.17 4.57
C TYR A 476 19.81 -14.44 5.20
N GLY A 477 20.31 -14.86 6.36
CA GLY A 477 19.78 -16.02 7.09
C GLY A 477 18.37 -15.82 7.62
N LEU A 478 18.06 -14.61 8.11
CA LEU A 478 16.73 -14.25 8.61
C LEU A 478 15.73 -14.11 7.44
N GLY A 479 16.13 -13.47 6.34
CA GLY A 479 15.30 -13.32 5.14
C GLY A 479 14.82 -14.65 4.57
N ARG A 480 15.69 -15.66 4.51
CA ARG A 480 15.29 -17.04 4.14
C ARG A 480 14.21 -17.61 5.05
N ILE A 481 14.35 -17.45 6.38
CA ILE A 481 13.39 -17.97 7.36
C ILE A 481 12.04 -17.24 7.23
N VAL A 482 12.06 -15.91 7.13
CA VAL A 482 10.87 -15.07 6.91
C VAL A 482 10.15 -15.47 5.63
N ASN A 483 10.87 -15.62 4.52
CA ASN A 483 10.31 -16.06 3.22
C ASN A 483 9.64 -17.44 3.32
N VAL A 484 10.26 -18.42 3.98
CA VAL A 484 9.68 -19.77 4.16
C VAL A 484 8.42 -19.73 5.02
N ILE A 485 8.43 -18.98 6.12
CA ILE A 485 7.24 -18.82 6.99
C ILE A 485 6.10 -18.13 6.24
N ALA A 486 6.40 -17.07 5.48
CA ALA A 486 5.42 -16.37 4.66
C ALA A 486 4.76 -17.29 3.61
N ILE A 487 5.56 -18.09 2.89
CA ILE A 487 5.05 -19.08 1.91
C ILE A 487 4.15 -20.12 2.60
N LEU A 488 4.60 -20.72 3.70
CA LEU A 488 3.83 -21.74 4.42
C LEU A 488 2.52 -21.17 4.99
N TRP A 489 2.57 -19.95 5.53
CA TRP A 489 1.39 -19.25 6.05
C TRP A 489 0.37 -18.96 4.95
N VAL A 490 0.79 -18.34 3.84
CA VAL A 490 -0.13 -18.00 2.73
C VAL A 490 -0.73 -19.24 2.08
N LEU A 491 0.05 -20.32 1.90
CA LEU A 491 -0.50 -21.58 1.40
C LEU A 491 -1.53 -22.18 2.37
N THR A 492 -1.23 -22.17 3.68
CA THR A 492 -2.15 -22.66 4.71
C THR A 492 -3.44 -21.85 4.74
N ILE A 493 -3.34 -20.52 4.76
CA ILE A 493 -4.51 -19.65 4.84
C ILE A 493 -5.33 -19.69 3.55
N SER A 494 -4.69 -19.70 2.37
CA SER A 494 -5.39 -19.84 1.09
C SER A 494 -6.25 -21.11 1.07
N VAL A 495 -5.71 -22.25 1.53
CA VAL A 495 -6.49 -23.49 1.63
C VAL A 495 -7.70 -23.33 2.55
N VAL A 496 -7.55 -22.70 3.72
CA VAL A 496 -8.66 -22.42 4.65
C VAL A 496 -9.70 -21.48 4.02
N LEU A 497 -9.26 -20.42 3.34
CA LEU A 497 -10.15 -19.42 2.74
C LEU A 497 -10.94 -19.93 1.53
N PHE A 498 -10.56 -21.08 0.94
CA PHE A 498 -11.36 -21.77 -0.07
C PHE A 498 -12.47 -22.67 0.51
N PHE A 499 -12.49 -22.93 1.82
CA PHE A 499 -13.54 -23.76 2.42
C PHE A 499 -14.84 -22.96 2.62
N PRO A 500 -16.02 -23.62 2.60
CA PRO A 500 -17.28 -23.02 3.01
C PRO A 500 -17.27 -22.58 4.49
N PRO A 501 -17.75 -21.36 4.82
CA PRO A 501 -17.69 -20.81 6.16
C PRO A 501 -18.62 -21.52 7.17
N ALA A 502 -19.62 -22.26 6.68
CA ALA A 502 -20.58 -22.98 7.51
C ALA A 502 -20.97 -24.34 6.91
N ARG A 503 -21.40 -25.27 7.78
CA ARG A 503 -22.02 -26.55 7.44
C ARG A 503 -23.44 -26.67 8.03
N PRO A 504 -24.37 -27.41 7.39
CA PRO A 504 -24.21 -28.17 6.15
C PRO A 504 -24.00 -27.28 4.91
N VAL A 505 -23.25 -27.77 3.92
CA VAL A 505 -22.97 -27.01 2.70
C VAL A 505 -24.16 -27.09 1.76
N THR A 506 -24.72 -25.93 1.42
CA THR A 506 -25.81 -25.74 0.46
C THR A 506 -25.28 -25.03 -0.79
N ALA A 507 -26.06 -25.02 -1.88
CA ALA A 507 -25.76 -24.18 -3.04
C ALA A 507 -25.73 -22.67 -2.71
N THR A 508 -26.25 -22.25 -1.56
CA THR A 508 -26.28 -20.84 -1.12
C THR A 508 -25.11 -20.45 -0.22
N ASN A 509 -24.49 -21.37 0.52
CA ASN A 509 -23.33 -21.07 1.38
C ASN A 509 -21.99 -21.66 0.86
N MET A 510 -22.02 -22.36 -0.27
CA MET A 510 -20.82 -22.85 -0.95
C MET A 510 -19.88 -21.69 -1.29
N ASN A 511 -18.60 -21.86 -1.01
CA ASN A 511 -17.58 -20.87 -1.34
C ASN A 511 -17.16 -21.02 -2.82
N TYR A 512 -17.81 -20.25 -3.70
CA TYR A 512 -17.55 -20.26 -5.14
C TYR A 512 -16.18 -19.66 -5.55
N ALA A 513 -15.39 -19.14 -4.60
CA ALA A 513 -14.06 -18.58 -4.85
C ALA A 513 -13.16 -19.53 -5.65
N ILE A 514 -13.17 -20.84 -5.34
CA ILE A 514 -12.32 -21.83 -6.04
C ILE A 514 -12.74 -22.04 -7.51
N VAL A 515 -14.05 -21.92 -7.82
CA VAL A 515 -14.57 -22.03 -9.19
C VAL A 515 -14.19 -20.79 -9.99
N VAL A 516 -14.33 -19.60 -9.38
CA VAL A 516 -13.93 -18.33 -10.01
C VAL A 516 -12.42 -18.27 -10.23
N ALA A 517 -11.63 -18.67 -9.23
CA ALA A 517 -10.17 -18.80 -9.34
C ALA A 517 -9.77 -19.77 -10.47
N GLY A 518 -10.42 -20.93 -10.55
CA GLY A 518 -10.22 -21.90 -11.62
C GLY A 518 -10.55 -21.33 -12.99
N ILE A 519 -11.67 -20.63 -13.14
CA ILE A 519 -12.05 -19.95 -14.41
C ILE A 519 -11.04 -18.85 -14.76
N VAL A 520 -10.63 -18.02 -13.80
CA VAL A 520 -9.64 -16.96 -14.01
C VAL A 520 -8.28 -17.54 -14.44
N ALA A 521 -7.81 -18.58 -13.75
CA ALA A 521 -6.57 -19.28 -14.12
C ALA A 521 -6.68 -19.91 -15.52
N LEU A 522 -7.79 -20.59 -15.81
CA LEU A 522 -8.06 -21.18 -17.13
C LEU A 522 -8.14 -20.12 -18.24
N VAL A 523 -8.75 -18.97 -18.00
CA VAL A 523 -8.84 -17.85 -18.96
C VAL A 523 -7.47 -17.20 -19.15
N SER A 524 -6.72 -16.95 -18.08
CA SER A 524 -5.35 -16.41 -18.17
C SER A 524 -4.40 -17.34 -18.92
N ILE A 525 -4.47 -18.65 -18.65
CA ILE A 525 -3.72 -19.68 -19.38
C ILE A 525 -4.21 -19.78 -20.83
N ALA A 526 -5.52 -19.87 -21.08
CA ALA A 526 -6.05 -19.92 -22.44
C ALA A 526 -5.63 -18.69 -23.26
N TRP A 527 -5.71 -17.49 -22.69
CA TRP A 527 -5.25 -16.25 -23.33
C TRP A 527 -3.75 -16.26 -23.58
N TYR A 528 -2.94 -16.86 -22.72
CA TYR A 528 -1.52 -17.05 -23.00
C TYR A 528 -1.31 -17.96 -24.23
N TRP A 529 -2.05 -19.07 -24.34
CA TRP A 529 -1.83 -20.11 -25.35
C TRP A 529 -2.60 -19.95 -26.68
N ILE A 530 -3.52 -18.97 -26.82
CA ILE A 530 -4.23 -18.70 -28.08
C ILE A 530 -3.25 -18.25 -29.19
N PRO A 531 -3.15 -18.94 -30.35
CA PRO A 531 -2.06 -18.73 -31.30
C PRO A 531 -2.17 -17.45 -32.17
N THR A 532 -3.33 -16.81 -32.27
CA THR A 532 -3.56 -15.65 -33.17
C THR A 532 -3.57 -14.30 -32.44
N TYR A 533 -4.06 -14.28 -31.21
CA TYR A 533 -4.21 -13.09 -30.38
C TYR A 533 -3.57 -13.22 -28.99
N GLY A 534 -3.11 -14.41 -28.61
CA GLY A 534 -2.60 -14.68 -27.27
C GLY A 534 -1.18 -14.20 -27.03
N ALA A 535 -0.77 -14.26 -25.76
CA ALA A 535 0.49 -13.70 -25.28
C ALA A 535 1.72 -14.45 -25.80
N ARG A 536 1.60 -15.76 -26.08
CA ARG A 536 2.70 -16.62 -26.55
C ARG A 536 3.24 -16.18 -27.91
N GLY A 537 4.33 -15.41 -27.88
CA GLY A 537 5.02 -14.85 -29.05
C GLY A 537 4.94 -13.32 -29.18
N LYS A 538 4.07 -12.65 -28.40
CA LYS A 538 3.97 -11.17 -28.35
C LYS A 538 4.38 -10.58 -27.01
N TYR A 539 4.14 -11.31 -25.92
CA TYR A 539 4.51 -10.94 -24.56
C TYR A 539 5.84 -11.60 -24.18
N THR A 540 6.86 -10.78 -23.96
CA THR A 540 8.22 -11.19 -23.58
C THR A 540 8.50 -10.98 -22.09
N GLY A 541 7.46 -10.72 -21.28
CA GLY A 541 7.60 -10.12 -19.95
C GLY A 541 7.64 -8.59 -20.01
N PRO A 542 7.96 -7.91 -18.89
CA PRO A 542 8.02 -6.45 -18.83
C PRO A 542 9.03 -5.88 -19.83
N ARG A 543 8.58 -4.91 -20.65
CA ARG A 543 9.36 -4.34 -21.76
C ARG A 543 10.20 -3.17 -21.27
N THR A 544 11.43 -3.50 -20.92
CA THR A 544 12.50 -2.55 -20.60
C THR A 544 13.17 -2.08 -21.89
N GLN A 545 13.36 -0.78 -22.08
CA GLN A 545 14.03 -0.22 -23.26
C GLN A 545 15.55 -0.52 -23.19
N PRO A 546 16.12 -1.37 -24.08
CA PRO A 546 17.52 -1.78 -23.96
C PRO A 546 18.50 -0.64 -24.25
N ASP A 547 18.18 0.18 -25.26
CA ASP A 547 19.03 1.22 -25.86
C ASP A 547 19.49 2.35 -24.92
N ARG A 548 19.12 2.30 -23.63
CA ARG A 548 19.47 3.29 -22.59
C ARG A 548 20.20 2.71 -21.38
N ILE A 549 20.31 1.39 -21.28
CA ILE A 549 21.10 0.76 -20.21
C ILE A 549 22.60 1.00 -20.48
N ASP A 550 23.00 1.02 -21.75
CA ASP A 550 24.38 1.26 -22.21
C ASP A 550 24.83 2.74 -22.08
N ASP A 551 23.91 3.69 -21.94
CA ASP A 551 24.19 5.13 -21.81
C ASP A 551 24.58 5.56 -20.38
N LEU A 552 24.46 4.68 -19.39
CA LEU A 552 24.55 5.03 -17.97
C LEU A 552 25.95 4.77 -17.41
N PRO A 553 26.57 5.74 -16.70
CA PRO A 553 27.89 5.55 -16.11
C PRO A 553 27.86 4.43 -15.06
N ALA A 554 28.90 3.58 -15.10
CA ALA A 554 29.12 2.52 -14.13
C ALA A 554 29.12 3.04 -12.70
N GLU A 555 28.72 2.19 -11.77
CA GLU A 555 28.62 2.48 -10.35
C GLU A 555 29.90 3.13 -9.81
N ARG A 556 29.77 4.31 -9.17
CA ARG A 556 30.91 4.93 -8.50
C ARG A 556 31.21 4.06 -7.28
N PRO A 557 32.44 3.54 -7.12
CA PRO A 557 32.79 2.77 -5.94
C PRO A 557 32.60 3.61 -4.68
N ASP A 558 32.16 2.97 -3.60
CA ASP A 558 32.03 3.61 -2.29
C ASP A 558 33.32 4.38 -1.94
N PRO A 559 33.23 5.60 -1.38
CA PRO A 559 34.41 6.32 -0.95
C PRO A 559 35.17 5.46 0.07
N PRO A 560 36.49 5.29 -0.06
CA PRO A 560 37.24 4.38 0.79
C PRO A 560 37.06 4.78 2.26
N ALA A 561 36.73 3.80 3.09
CA ALA A 561 36.69 3.99 4.53
C ALA A 561 38.03 4.56 4.99
N TYR A 562 37.99 5.62 5.81
CA TYR A 562 39.20 6.25 6.31
C TYR A 562 39.96 5.23 7.18
N GLU A 563 41.07 4.70 6.67
CA GLU A 563 42.01 3.99 7.52
C GLU A 563 42.66 5.02 8.44
N ALA A 564 42.32 4.95 9.74
CA ALA A 564 42.99 5.74 10.76
C ALA A 564 44.42 5.23 10.92
N THR A 565 45.34 5.74 10.10
CA THR A 565 46.76 5.37 10.13
C THR A 565 47.36 5.77 11.47
N SER A 566 47.60 4.77 12.32
CA SER A 566 48.29 4.94 13.58
C SER A 566 49.79 5.19 13.36
N SER A 567 50.25 6.43 13.59
CA SER A 567 51.66 6.74 13.78
C SER A 567 51.91 7.14 15.24
N THR A 568 52.40 6.19 16.04
CA THR A 568 52.87 6.40 17.41
C THR A 568 54.25 7.04 17.47
N GLU A 569 54.63 7.50 18.68
CA GLU A 569 55.89 8.15 19.09
C GLU A 569 55.96 9.69 18.84
N GLY A 570 56.13 10.54 19.87
CA GLY A 570 56.08 10.31 21.32
C GLY A 570 56.62 11.47 22.17
N HIS A 571 56.13 11.60 23.42
CA HIS A 571 56.60 12.49 24.51
C HIS A 571 56.47 14.02 24.29
N ASP A 572 56.09 14.86 25.28
CA ASP A 572 55.61 14.64 26.65
C ASP A 572 54.71 15.81 27.12
N ALA A 573 54.16 15.72 28.35
CA ALA A 573 53.29 16.67 29.08
C ALA A 573 53.44 18.18 28.73
N THR A 574 52.37 19.01 28.73
CA THR A 574 51.55 19.41 29.91
C THR A 574 50.34 20.23 29.36
N VAL A 575 49.09 20.18 29.86
CA VAL A 575 48.49 21.04 30.91
C VAL A 575 46.99 20.66 31.07
N ARG A 576 46.43 20.80 32.29
CA ARG A 576 45.00 20.62 32.60
C ARG A 576 44.24 21.96 32.59
N ARG A 577 42.97 21.94 32.14
CA ARG A 577 41.85 22.86 32.55
C ARG A 577 42.07 24.37 32.22
N HIS A 578 41.07 25.25 32.17
CA HIS A 578 39.62 25.17 32.45
C HIS A 578 38.81 26.03 31.44
N MET A 579 37.55 26.34 31.79
CA MET A 579 36.54 27.13 31.04
C MET A 579 36.84 28.65 31.04
N ASP A 580 35.88 29.42 30.49
CA ASP A 580 35.65 30.87 30.66
C ASP A 580 36.53 31.79 29.77
N GLU A 581 36.09 32.95 29.26
CA GLU A 581 34.74 33.53 29.06
C GLU A 581 34.79 34.55 27.89
N GLU A 582 33.72 35.33 27.66
CA GLU A 582 33.70 36.46 26.71
C GLU A 582 34.63 37.61 27.13
N ASP A 583 35.16 38.38 26.17
CA ASP A 583 35.79 39.68 26.42
C ASP A 583 35.20 40.75 25.49
N ILE A 584 34.78 41.88 26.09
CA ILE A 584 34.24 43.08 25.43
C ILE A 584 35.19 44.25 25.71
N GLU A 585 35.48 45.06 24.70
CA GLU A 585 36.39 46.22 24.82
C GLU A 585 35.84 47.38 25.68
N PRO A 586 36.72 48.26 26.24
CA PRO A 586 36.43 48.89 27.53
C PRO A 586 36.01 50.37 27.50
N THR A 587 35.25 50.72 28.56
CA THR A 587 35.23 52.00 29.32
C THR A 587 35.21 53.36 28.62
N ASP A 588 34.23 54.21 29.00
CA ASP A 588 34.56 55.54 29.53
C ASP A 588 33.48 56.13 30.46
N GLY A 589 33.91 56.97 31.42
CA GLY A 589 33.15 58.11 31.98
C GLY A 589 32.00 57.94 32.99
N THR A 590 32.28 58.27 34.27
CA THR A 590 31.48 59.16 35.18
C THR A 590 30.02 58.82 35.59
N ASP A 591 29.50 59.17 36.78
CA ASP A 591 30.06 59.49 38.11
C ASP A 591 28.87 59.50 39.14
N SER A 592 29.16 59.51 40.44
CA SER A 592 28.34 60.00 41.56
C SER A 592 26.81 59.71 41.71
N SER A 593 26.50 58.69 42.52
CA SER A 593 25.67 58.75 43.77
C SER A 593 24.29 59.46 43.88
N GLY A 594 23.29 58.69 44.35
CA GLY A 594 22.16 59.12 45.23
C GLY A 594 20.93 59.77 44.54
N SER A 595 19.70 59.69 45.05
CA SER A 595 19.13 59.01 46.24
C SER A 595 17.60 58.90 46.12
N GLU A 596 16.97 58.15 47.04
CA GLU A 596 15.52 58.13 47.39
C GLU A 596 14.53 57.54 46.34
N GLU A 597 13.77 56.49 46.65
CA GLU A 597 12.55 56.38 47.50
C GLU A 597 11.25 56.80 46.78
N GLU A 598 10.46 55.82 46.30
CA GLU A 598 9.03 55.65 46.62
C GLU A 598 8.35 54.52 45.80
N ASN A 599 7.42 53.83 46.46
CA ASN A 599 6.41 52.90 45.96
C ASN A 599 5.09 53.41 46.62
N PRO A 600 3.85 53.28 46.08
CA PRO A 600 3.42 52.26 45.13
C PRO A 600 2.30 52.63 44.11
N LYS A 601 1.82 51.59 43.39
CA LYS A 601 0.44 51.35 42.86
C LYS A 601 -0.70 52.20 43.49
N PRO A 602 -1.87 52.44 42.82
CA PRO A 602 -2.64 51.39 42.09
C PRO A 602 -3.64 51.77 40.97
N SER A 603 -4.12 50.74 40.24
CA SER A 603 -5.50 50.54 39.69
C SER A 603 -6.11 51.58 38.72
N LYS A 604 -6.98 51.21 37.77
CA LYS A 604 -7.89 50.07 37.68
C LYS A 604 -7.88 49.42 36.29
#